data_AF-A0A3E4Q9E6-F1
#
_entry.id   AF-A0A3E4Q9E6-F1
#
_cell.length_a   1.000
_cell.length_b   1.000
_cell.length_c   1.000
_cell.angle_alpha   90.00
_cell.angle_beta   90.00
_cell.angle_gamma   90.00
#
_symmetry.space_group_name_H-M   'P 1'
#
loop_
_entity.id
_entity.type
_entity.pdbx_description
1 polymer ?
#
loop_
_entity_poly.entity_id
_entity_poly.type
_entity_poly.pdbx_seq_one_letter_code
_entity_poly.pdbx_strand_id
1 'polypeptide(L)' 'GVVGATLVVWQTFAMNRKYGQYGLMKKGAVRMHPRYLLNRRTVYHLIRNLQPKRKKQ' A
#
# COMPACT_ATOMS: atom_id res chain seq x y z
N GLY A 1 -18.64 12.92 20.36
CA GLY A 1 -19.80 13.00 19.45
C GLY A 1 -20.02 11.67 18.75
N VAL A 2 -21.14 10.99 19.05
CA VAL A 2 -21.48 9.65 18.54
C VAL A 2 -21.50 9.62 17.00
N VAL A 3 -21.99 10.70 16.38
CA VAL A 3 -22.06 10.86 14.91
C VAL A 3 -20.68 10.75 14.25
N GLY A 4 -19.64 11.34 14.86
CA GLY A 4 -18.28 11.29 14.32
C GLY A 4 -17.69 9.88 14.33
N ALA A 5 -17.93 9.13 15.42
CA ALA A 5 -17.45 7.74 15.53
C ALA A 5 -18.12 6.83 14.48
N THR A 6 -19.44 6.97 14.29
CA THR A 6 -20.19 6.19 13.29
C THR A 6 -19.72 6.47 11.87
N LEU A 7 -19.43 7.73 11.53
CA LEU A 7 -18.93 8.11 10.21
C LEU A 7 -17.55 7.50 9.90
N VAL A 8 -16.65 7.46 10.87
CA VAL A 8 -15.31 6.87 10.68
C VAL A 8 -15.40 5.35 10.45
N VAL A 9 -16.25 4.68 11.23
CA VAL A 9 -16.51 3.24 11.08
C VAL A 9 -17.17 2.95 9.72
N TRP A 10 -18.14 3.75 9.32
CA TRP A 10 -18.78 3.61 8.01
C TRP A 10 -17.79 3.84 6.87
N GLN A 11 -16.93 4.85 6.95
CA GLN A 11 -15.89 5.11 5.95
C GLN A 11 -14.92 3.93 5.79
N THR A 12 -14.51 3.32 6.91
CA THR A 12 -13.62 2.14 6.86
C THR A 12 -14.30 0.94 6.19
N PHE A 13 -15.55 0.63 6.54
CA PHE A 13 -16.30 -0.45 5.88
C PHE A 13 -16.65 -0.15 4.41
N ALA A 14 -17.02 1.09 4.08
CA ALA A 14 -17.29 1.52 2.72
C ALA A 14 -16.03 1.40 1.83
N MET A 15 -14.87 1.74 2.38
CA MET A 15 -13.59 1.57 1.70
C MET A 15 -13.27 0.08 1.46
N ASN A 16 -13.50 -0.77 2.46
CA ASN A 16 -13.33 -2.22 2.33
C ASN A 16 -14.25 -2.82 1.25
N ARG A 17 -15.51 -2.37 1.15
CA ARG A 17 -16.43 -2.81 0.08
C ARG A 17 -16.06 -2.27 -1.30
N LYS A 18 -15.67 -1.00 -1.39
CA LYS A 18 -15.36 -0.33 -2.67
C LYS A 18 -14.16 -0.94 -3.39
N TYR A 19 -13.19 -1.45 -2.63
CA TYR A 19 -12.00 -2.07 -3.20
C TYR A 19 -12.00 -3.60 -3.12
N GLY A 20 -12.92 -4.21 -2.37
CA GLY A 20 -13.03 -5.67 -2.25
C GLY A 20 -11.78 -6.32 -1.66
N GLN A 21 -11.76 -7.66 -1.61
CA GLN A 21 -10.70 -8.45 -0.98
C GLN A 21 -9.30 -8.18 -1.56
N TYR A 22 -9.22 -7.76 -2.82
CA TYR A 22 -7.94 -7.60 -3.53
C TYR A 22 -7.67 -6.20 -4.07
N GLY A 23 -8.59 -5.22 -4.02
CA GLY A 23 -8.42 -3.98 -4.79
C GLY A 23 -7.44 -2.99 -4.21
N LEU A 24 -7.39 -2.82 -2.88
CA LEU A 24 -6.34 -2.00 -2.24
C LEU A 24 -4.97 -2.67 -2.41
N MET A 25 -4.92 -4.00 -2.25
CA MET A 25 -3.71 -4.78 -2.38
C MET A 25 -3.20 -4.84 -3.84
N LYS A 26 -4.10 -4.95 -4.84
CA LYS A 26 -3.76 -4.90 -6.28
C LYS A 26 -3.25 -3.52 -6.69
N LYS A 27 -3.86 -2.43 -6.20
CA LYS A 27 -3.36 -1.08 -6.47
C LYS A 27 -1.96 -0.86 -5.93
N GLY A 28 -1.67 -1.39 -4.73
CA GLY A 28 -0.33 -1.41 -4.18
C GLY A 28 0.65 -2.22 -5.04
N ALA A 29 0.26 -3.45 -5.42
CA ALA A 29 1.08 -4.34 -6.23
C ALA A 29 1.40 -3.77 -7.62
N VAL A 30 0.41 -3.18 -8.31
CA VAL A 30 0.60 -2.56 -9.63
C VAL A 30 1.52 -1.32 -9.52
N ARG A 31 1.36 -0.52 -8.46
CA ARG A 31 2.25 0.63 -8.21
C ARG A 31 3.68 0.20 -7.88
N MET A 32 3.85 -0.94 -7.21
CA MET A 32 5.15 -1.48 -6.82
C MET A 32 5.75 -2.43 -7.86
N HIS A 33 5.05 -2.69 -8.97
CA HIS A 33 5.50 -3.59 -10.01
C HIS A 33 6.70 -2.99 -10.76
N PRO A 34 7.88 -3.65 -10.75
CA PRO A 34 9.07 -3.12 -11.41
C PRO A 34 8.90 -3.17 -12.92
N ARG A 35 8.98 -2.01 -13.58
CA ARG A 35 8.83 -1.89 -15.05
C ARG A 35 9.94 -2.61 -15.84
N TYR A 36 11.07 -2.90 -15.18
CA TYR A 36 12.21 -3.66 -15.71
C TYR A 36 12.85 -4.49 -14.60
N LEU A 37 13.09 -5.78 -14.82
CA LEU A 37 14.02 -6.57 -14.01
C LEU A 37 15.43 -6.02 -14.30
N LEU A 38 15.95 -5.22 -13.38
CA LEU A 38 17.33 -4.72 -13.43
C LEU A 38 18.28 -5.92 -13.33
N ASN A 39 18.71 -6.47 -14.48
CA ASN A 39 19.61 -7.63 -14.60
C ASN A 39 20.95 -7.54 -13.82
N ARG A 40 21.26 -6.38 -13.23
CA ARG A 40 22.48 -6.13 -12.44
C ARG A 40 22.25 -5.89 -10.95
N ARG A 41 21.01 -5.77 -10.49
CA ARG A 41 20.73 -5.51 -9.07
C ARG A 41 20.31 -6.80 -8.39
N THR A 42 21.10 -7.21 -7.41
CA THR A 42 20.76 -8.33 -6.52
C THR A 42 19.44 -8.06 -5.79
N VAL A 43 18.71 -9.13 -5.45
CA VAL A 43 17.44 -9.07 -4.70
C VAL A 43 17.59 -8.25 -3.42
N TYR A 44 18.75 -8.34 -2.76
CA TYR A 44 19.10 -7.53 -1.59
C TYR A 44 19.01 -6.02 -1.86
N HIS A 45 19.54 -5.55 -3.00
CA HIS A 45 19.50 -4.12 -3.36
C HIS A 45 18.10 -3.68 -3.80
N LEU A 46 17.31 -4.57 -4.40
CA LEU A 46 15.91 -4.30 -4.71
C LEU A 46 15.11 -4.09 -3.42
N ILE A 47 15.22 -5.01 -2.45
CA ILE A 47 14.52 -4.93 -1.17
C ILE A 47 14.97 -3.72 -0.35
N ARG A 48 16.27 -3.43 -0.29
CA ARG A 48 16.79 -2.27 0.46
C ARG A 48 16.33 -0.93 -0.09
N ASN A 49 16.13 -0.82 -1.41
CA ASN A 49 15.59 0.40 -2.03
C ASN A 49 14.06 0.50 -1.91
N LEU A 50 13.37 -0.63 -1.77
CA LEU A 50 11.93 -0.69 -1.48
C LEU A 50 11.60 -0.34 -0.02
N GLN A 51 12.58 -0.43 0.89
CA GLN A 51 12.36 0.05 2.25
C GLN A 51 12.15 1.58 2.22
N PRO A 52 11.02 2.09 2.75
CA PRO A 52 10.83 3.52 2.87
C PRO A 52 11.98 4.05 3.73
N LYS A 53 12.70 5.06 3.22
CA LYS A 53 13.69 5.77 4.03
C LYS A 53 12.93 6.28 5.25
N ARG A 54 13.12 5.63 6.41
CA ARG A 54 12.64 6.15 7.68
C ARG A 54 13.16 7.58 7.73
N LYS A 55 12.27 8.57 7.63
CA LYS A 55 12.62 9.93 8.00
C LYS A 55 13.02 9.81 9.47
N LYS A 56 14.32 9.88 9.75
CA LYS A 56 14.77 10.16 11.11
C LYS A 56 14.10 11.49 11.46
N GLN A 57 13.33 11.47 12.54
CA GLN A 57 12.88 12.69 13.22
C GLN A 57 14.08 13.58 13.50
#